data_AF-A0A9E6EX48-F1
#
_entry.id   AF-A0A9E6EX48-F1
#
_cell.length_a   1.000
_cell.length_b   1.000
_cell.length_c   1.000
_cell.angle_alpha   90.00
_cell.angle_beta   90.00
_cell.angle_gamma   90.00
#
_symmetry.space_group_name_H-M   'P 1'
#
loop_
_entity.id
_entity.type
_entity.pdbx_description
1 polymer ?
#
loop_
_entity_poly.entity_id
_entity_poly.type
_entity_poly.pdbx_seq_one_letter_code
_entity_poly.pdbx_strand_id
1 'polypeptide(L)'
;MVINTEGSFIDNGITINGAGSAKAQKNLATDRWWYISSPMSNATASAFPGLSSSFETGTRLFYWDEVTTHNYVNVTVGTDALPQLRGYSVKSFPLKSPGLPVNFIGSLNTGTVGSADNLTRTGTGSFAGYNLVGNPYPSAIDWGSENDTTLGLTKMNLEPTIW
;
A
#
# COMPACT_ATOMS: atom_id res chain seq x y z
N MET A 1 10.88 14.73 7.86
CA MET A 1 9.57 14.63 8.55
C MET A 1 9.29 13.17 8.86
N VAL A 2 8.72 12.83 10.02
CA VAL A 2 8.34 11.45 10.38
C VAL A 2 6.84 11.38 10.63
N ILE A 3 6.17 10.45 9.95
CA ILE A 3 4.76 10.12 10.13
C ILE A 3 4.71 8.75 10.80
N ASN A 4 4.22 8.72 12.04
CA ASN A 4 4.14 7.49 12.84
C ASN A 4 2.88 6.68 12.48
N THR A 5 2.78 5.49 13.08
CA THR A 5 1.61 4.62 12.94
C THR A 5 0.38 5.39 13.37
N GLU A 6 -0.52 5.70 12.43
CA GLU A 6 -1.77 6.50 12.57
C GLU A 6 -1.66 8.01 12.33
N GLY A 7 -0.45 8.54 12.07
CA GLY A 7 -0.31 9.90 11.58
C GLY A 7 -0.86 10.04 10.16
N SER A 8 -1.61 11.12 9.90
CA SER A 8 -1.98 11.54 8.55
C SER A 8 -1.25 12.83 8.19
N PHE A 9 -0.85 12.93 6.92
CA PHE A 9 -0.29 14.17 6.38
C PHE A 9 -1.18 14.70 5.25
N ILE A 10 -1.56 15.97 5.36
CA ILE A 10 -2.37 16.69 4.37
C ILE A 10 -1.58 17.95 3.99
N ASP A 11 -1.23 18.07 2.71
CA ASP A 11 -0.43 19.19 2.20
C ASP A 11 -1.27 20.43 1.83
N ASN A 12 -2.60 20.27 1.70
CA ASN A 12 -3.53 21.30 1.21
C ASN A 12 -3.07 21.96 -0.12
N GLY A 13 -2.46 21.17 -1.02
CA GLY A 13 -1.97 21.66 -2.31
C GLY A 13 -0.67 22.48 -2.22
N ILE A 14 -0.01 22.50 -1.06
CA ILE A 14 1.28 23.16 -0.88
C ILE A 14 2.40 22.22 -1.34
N THR A 15 3.24 22.68 -2.27
CA THR A 15 4.46 21.97 -2.64
C THR A 15 5.44 21.97 -1.47
N ILE A 16 5.78 20.78 -0.97
CA ILE A 16 6.84 20.63 0.04
C ILE A 16 8.20 20.80 -0.66
N ASN A 17 8.81 21.97 -0.51
CA ASN A 17 10.15 22.25 -1.03
C ASN A 17 11.21 21.96 0.05
N GLY A 18 12.12 21.02 -0.22
CA GLY A 18 13.26 20.71 0.65
C GLY A 18 13.96 19.42 0.23
N ALA A 19 15.28 19.35 0.41
CA ALA A 19 16.10 18.18 0.04
C ALA A 19 15.99 17.00 1.05
N GLY A 20 15.12 17.10 2.06
CA GLY A 20 14.98 16.09 3.10
C GLY A 20 13.96 15.01 2.74
N SER A 21 14.28 13.74 3.00
CA SER A 21 13.32 12.64 2.86
C SER A 21 12.31 12.62 4.01
N ALA A 22 11.08 12.22 3.69
CA ALA A 22 10.08 11.86 4.69
C ALA A 22 10.23 10.39 5.07
N LYS A 23 9.81 10.04 6.29
CA LYS A 23 9.66 8.67 6.76
C LYS A 23 8.21 8.43 7.14
N ALA A 24 7.58 7.42 6.56
CA ALA A 24 6.27 6.93 6.98
C ALA A 24 6.42 5.53 7.57
N GLN A 25 5.96 5.36 8.82
CA GLN A 25 6.16 4.13 9.59
C GLN A 25 4.83 3.51 10.01
N LYS A 26 4.69 2.21 9.77
CA LYS A 26 3.57 1.40 10.26
C LYS A 26 4.11 0.16 10.97
N ASN A 27 3.77 -0.03 12.23
CA ASN A 27 3.98 -1.31 12.89
C ASN A 27 2.77 -2.21 12.64
N LEU A 28 2.97 -3.31 11.92
CA LEU A 28 1.92 -4.29 11.61
C LEU A 28 1.97 -5.44 12.62
N ALA A 29 0.82 -5.89 13.12
CA ALA A 29 0.77 -7.09 13.95
C ALA A 29 1.17 -8.32 13.12
N THR A 30 1.86 -9.27 13.74
CA THR A 30 2.24 -10.54 13.10
C THR A 30 1.04 -11.48 12.93
N ASP A 31 1.22 -12.55 12.17
CA ASP A 31 0.26 -13.66 12.04
C ASP A 31 -1.10 -13.36 11.40
N ARG A 32 -1.25 -12.18 10.81
CA ARG A 32 -2.38 -11.84 9.95
C ARG A 32 -1.94 -11.15 8.66
N TRP A 33 -2.81 -11.20 7.66
CA TRP A 33 -2.65 -10.44 6.43
C TRP A 33 -3.08 -9.00 6.61
N TRP A 34 -2.35 -8.09 5.97
CA TRP A 34 -2.64 -6.67 5.86
C TRP A 34 -2.58 -6.25 4.41
N TYR A 35 -3.39 -5.25 4.03
CA TYR A 35 -3.25 -4.56 2.74
C TYR A 35 -2.52 -3.24 2.94
N ILE A 36 -1.55 -2.97 2.07
CA ILE A 36 -0.70 -1.79 2.15
C ILE A 36 -0.28 -1.33 0.75
N SER A 37 -0.08 -0.04 0.60
CA SER A 37 0.44 0.60 -0.61
C SER A 37 1.54 1.59 -0.22
N SER A 38 2.43 1.90 -1.15
CA SER A 38 3.50 2.86 -0.90
C SER A 38 2.94 4.27 -0.74
N PRO A 39 3.27 4.99 0.35
CA PRO A 39 3.01 6.42 0.49
C PRO A 39 4.07 7.30 -0.19
N MET A 40 5.07 6.68 -0.85
CA MET A 40 6.21 7.37 -1.48
C MET A 40 6.25 7.14 -2.99
N SER A 41 6.79 8.11 -3.72
CA SER A 41 6.90 8.07 -5.18
C SER A 41 8.00 7.14 -5.69
N ASN A 42 8.96 6.80 -4.83
CA ASN A 42 10.15 6.02 -5.15
C ASN A 42 10.44 4.91 -4.12
N ALA A 43 9.42 4.36 -3.46
CA ALA A 43 9.62 3.28 -2.50
C ALA A 43 10.14 2.00 -3.15
N THR A 44 10.86 1.21 -2.34
CA THR A 44 11.28 -0.14 -2.66
C THR A 44 10.83 -1.12 -1.58
N ALA A 45 10.85 -2.41 -1.90
CA ALA A 45 10.44 -3.49 -1.01
C ALA A 45 11.31 -3.59 0.27
N SER A 46 12.46 -2.91 0.31
CA SER A 46 13.31 -2.77 1.50
C SER A 46 12.59 -2.13 2.69
N ALA A 47 11.47 -1.46 2.46
CA ALA A 47 10.56 -0.99 3.51
C ALA A 47 10.03 -2.12 4.40
N PHE A 48 10.01 -3.36 3.90
CA PHE A 48 9.55 -4.57 4.59
C PHE A 48 10.75 -5.43 5.00
N PRO A 49 11.07 -5.51 6.30
CA PRO A 49 12.19 -6.34 6.75
C PRO A 49 11.87 -7.84 6.64
N GLY A 50 12.89 -8.63 6.31
CA GLY A 50 12.82 -10.09 6.32
C GLY A 50 11.99 -10.71 5.19
N LEU A 51 11.94 -10.08 4.00
CA LEU A 51 11.27 -10.65 2.83
C LEU A 51 11.69 -12.10 2.57
N SER A 52 10.71 -12.96 2.31
CA SER A 52 10.88 -14.41 2.25
C SER A 52 9.93 -15.04 1.22
N SER A 53 10.28 -16.24 0.73
CA SER A 53 9.40 -17.12 -0.03
C SER A 53 8.79 -18.25 0.81
N SER A 54 9.09 -18.30 2.10
CA SER A 54 8.55 -19.29 3.05
C SER A 54 7.21 -18.84 3.64
N PHE A 55 6.28 -19.79 3.88
CA PHE A 55 5.05 -19.56 4.65
C PHE A 55 5.22 -19.90 6.14
N GLU A 56 6.45 -20.12 6.58
CA GLU A 56 6.76 -20.50 7.96
C GLU A 56 7.56 -19.42 8.67
N THR A 57 8.39 -18.67 7.93
CA THR A 57 9.29 -17.66 8.49
C THR A 57 9.43 -16.44 7.58
N GLY A 58 9.60 -15.27 8.21
CA GLY A 58 9.85 -14.01 7.52
C GLY A 58 8.58 -13.27 7.10
N THR A 59 8.75 -12.31 6.20
CA THR A 59 7.70 -11.45 5.68
C THR A 59 7.36 -11.86 4.26
N ARG A 60 6.07 -12.11 4.03
CA ARG A 60 5.51 -12.31 2.70
C ARG A 60 4.88 -11.01 2.22
N LEU A 61 5.21 -10.64 1.00
CA LEU A 61 4.71 -9.44 0.33
C LEU A 61 4.28 -9.84 -1.07
N PHE A 62 2.99 -9.72 -1.38
CA PHE A 62 2.46 -10.07 -2.68
C PHE A 62 1.73 -8.89 -3.31
N TYR A 63 1.85 -8.75 -4.63
CA TYR A 63 0.95 -7.92 -5.42
C TYR A 63 0.19 -8.78 -6.41
N TRP A 64 -0.98 -8.31 -6.85
CA TRP A 64 -1.67 -8.92 -7.99
C TRP A 64 -1.10 -8.38 -9.29
N ASP A 65 -0.67 -9.26 -10.18
CA ASP A 65 -0.22 -8.91 -11.52
C ASP A 65 -1.33 -9.20 -12.53
N GLU A 66 -2.04 -8.15 -12.91
CA GLU A 66 -3.16 -8.23 -13.86
C GLU A 66 -2.68 -8.55 -15.27
N VAL A 67 -1.47 -8.14 -15.66
CA VAL A 67 -1.06 -8.08 -17.07
C VAL A 67 -0.35 -9.35 -17.52
N THR A 68 0.58 -9.85 -16.70
CA THR A 68 1.52 -10.89 -17.15
C THR A 68 1.15 -12.28 -16.64
N THR A 69 0.89 -12.40 -15.34
CA THR A 69 0.68 -13.72 -14.70
C THR A 69 -0.76 -14.00 -14.29
N HIS A 70 -1.62 -12.97 -14.23
CA HIS A 70 -3.00 -13.07 -13.71
C HIS A 70 -3.04 -13.76 -12.34
N ASN A 71 -2.07 -13.46 -11.47
CA ASN A 71 -1.89 -14.11 -10.17
C ASN A 71 -1.18 -13.20 -9.16
N TYR A 72 -1.17 -13.61 -7.90
CA TYR A 72 -0.34 -13.01 -6.87
C TYR A 72 1.14 -13.36 -7.08
N VAL A 73 1.97 -12.33 -7.21
CA VAL A 73 3.42 -12.45 -7.36
C VAL A 73 4.09 -12.08 -6.04
N ASN A 74 4.95 -12.97 -5.54
CA ASN A 74 5.71 -12.74 -4.31
C ASN A 74 6.92 -11.83 -4.58
N VAL A 75 7.08 -10.79 -3.79
CA VAL A 75 8.23 -9.89 -3.80
C VAL A 75 9.24 -10.39 -2.78
N THR A 76 10.40 -10.85 -3.25
CA THR A 76 11.47 -11.37 -2.38
C THR A 76 12.74 -10.54 -2.41
N VAL A 77 12.81 -9.53 -3.29
CA VAL A 77 14.01 -8.70 -3.48
C VAL A 77 13.75 -7.30 -2.96
N GLY A 78 14.52 -6.86 -1.97
CA GLY A 78 14.33 -5.56 -1.30
C GLY A 78 14.51 -4.34 -2.23
N THR A 79 15.19 -4.49 -3.36
CA THR A 79 15.36 -3.41 -4.34
C THR A 79 14.20 -3.29 -5.32
N ASP A 80 13.25 -4.23 -5.32
CA ASP A 80 12.09 -4.16 -6.20
C ASP A 80 11.30 -2.88 -5.91
N ALA A 81 10.99 -2.14 -6.97
CA ALA A 81 10.20 -0.93 -6.87
C ALA A 81 8.80 -1.26 -6.34
N LEU A 82 8.24 -0.35 -5.54
CA LEU A 82 6.85 -0.37 -5.13
C LEU A 82 6.12 0.77 -5.83
N PRO A 83 5.54 0.53 -7.03
CA PRO A 83 4.86 1.57 -7.77
C PRO A 83 3.75 2.20 -6.95
N GLN A 84 3.54 3.50 -7.16
CA GLN A 84 2.40 4.20 -6.60
C GLN A 84 1.08 3.51 -7.01
N LEU A 85 0.05 3.64 -6.16
CA LEU A 85 -1.28 2.99 -6.28
C LEU A 85 -1.31 1.47 -6.18
N ARG A 86 -0.20 0.76 -6.41
CA ARG A 86 -0.19 -0.71 -6.29
C ARG A 86 -0.43 -1.12 -4.84
N GLY A 87 -1.46 -1.93 -4.65
CA GLY A 87 -1.73 -2.58 -3.38
C GLY A 87 -0.91 -3.86 -3.24
N TYR A 88 -0.53 -4.13 -2.01
CA TYR A 88 0.20 -5.32 -1.61
C TYR A 88 -0.51 -5.99 -0.44
N SER A 89 -0.57 -7.31 -0.46
CA SER A 89 -0.88 -8.09 0.74
C SER A 89 0.42 -8.44 1.45
N VAL A 90 0.48 -8.18 2.75
CA VAL A 90 1.66 -8.44 3.58
C VAL A 90 1.28 -9.25 4.80
N LYS A 91 2.08 -10.25 5.12
CA LYS A 91 2.01 -10.99 6.36
C LYS A 91 3.41 -11.30 6.86
N SER A 92 3.67 -10.98 8.11
CA SER A 92 4.84 -11.49 8.81
C SER A 92 4.45 -12.79 9.51
N PHE A 93 5.09 -13.89 9.11
CA PHE A 93 5.02 -15.17 9.80
C PHE A 93 5.99 -15.13 10.99
N PRO A 94 5.75 -15.91 12.06
CA PRO A 94 6.39 -15.67 13.35
C PRO A 94 7.91 -15.61 13.24
N LEU A 95 8.43 -14.39 13.25
CA LEU A 95 9.74 -14.07 13.77
C LEU A 95 9.51 -13.63 15.22
N LYS A 96 10.46 -13.88 16.13
CA LYS A 96 10.37 -13.61 17.57
C LYS A 96 10.26 -12.09 17.91
N SER A 97 9.35 -11.35 17.29
CA SER A 97 9.18 -9.90 17.39
C SER A 97 7.69 -9.58 17.57
N PRO A 98 7.32 -8.60 18.43
CA PRO A 98 5.93 -8.21 18.67
C PRO A 98 5.23 -7.50 17.50
N GLY A 99 5.93 -7.29 16.37
CA GLY A 99 5.38 -6.64 15.18
C GLY A 99 6.37 -6.56 14.02
N LEU A 100 5.86 -6.18 12.85
CA LEU A 100 6.60 -5.88 11.63
C LEU A 100 6.69 -4.36 11.42
N PRO A 101 7.84 -3.72 11.68
CA PRO A 101 8.02 -2.29 11.47
C PRO A 101 8.29 -1.99 9.99
N VAL A 102 7.24 -1.62 9.26
CA VAL A 102 7.33 -1.18 7.87
C VAL A 102 7.76 0.28 7.84
N ASN A 103 8.81 0.59 7.09
CA ASN A 103 9.39 1.94 7.02
C ASN A 103 9.57 2.37 5.57
N PHE A 104 8.71 3.26 5.08
CA PHE A 104 8.93 3.92 3.80
C PHE A 104 9.75 5.18 4.02
N ILE A 105 10.80 5.35 3.21
CA ILE A 105 11.66 6.55 3.23
C ILE A 105 11.76 7.07 1.80
N GLY A 106 11.46 8.35 1.61
CA GLY A 106 11.49 8.95 0.28
C GLY A 106 10.68 10.24 0.20
N SER A 107 10.25 10.56 -1.01
CA SER A 107 9.33 11.68 -1.27
C SER A 107 7.90 11.20 -1.13
N LEU A 108 7.10 11.89 -0.31
CA LEU A 108 5.68 11.56 -0.15
C LEU A 108 4.93 11.76 -1.45
N ASN A 109 3.94 10.90 -1.65
CA ASN A 109 2.94 11.05 -2.68
C ASN A 109 2.06 12.26 -2.35
N THR A 110 1.95 13.20 -3.29
CA THR A 110 1.12 14.40 -3.21
C THR A 110 0.45 14.65 -4.57
N GLY A 111 -0.59 15.48 -4.59
CA GLY A 111 -1.34 15.79 -5.81
C GLY A 111 -1.95 14.55 -6.47
N THR A 112 -2.21 14.61 -7.78
CA THR A 112 -2.71 13.47 -8.55
C THR A 112 -1.63 12.42 -8.70
N VAL A 113 -1.87 11.23 -8.15
CA VAL A 113 -0.96 10.10 -8.25
C VAL A 113 -1.55 9.07 -9.17
N GLY A 114 -0.79 8.69 -10.20
CA GLY A 114 -1.22 7.80 -11.27
C GLY A 114 -2.04 8.46 -12.38
N SER A 115 -2.38 7.67 -13.40
CA SER A 115 -3.32 8.04 -14.47
C SER A 115 -4.56 7.17 -14.43
N ALA A 116 -5.64 7.58 -15.10
CA ALA A 116 -6.85 6.77 -15.27
C ALA A 116 -6.55 5.39 -15.92
N ASP A 117 -5.43 5.29 -16.65
CA ASP A 117 -4.99 4.10 -17.37
C ASP A 117 -4.11 3.15 -16.52
N ASN A 118 -3.90 3.45 -15.24
CA ASN A 118 -3.13 2.57 -14.35
C ASN A 118 -3.86 1.27 -14.00
N LEU A 119 -5.16 1.20 -14.26
CA LEU A 119 -5.93 -0.04 -14.15
C LEU A 119 -5.98 -0.71 -15.50
N THR A 120 -5.67 -2.00 -15.49
CA THR A 120 -5.62 -2.80 -16.71
C THR A 120 -6.74 -3.83 -16.70
N ARG A 121 -7.22 -4.16 -17.89
CA ARG A 121 -8.10 -5.30 -18.12
C ARG A 121 -7.53 -6.11 -19.26
N THR A 122 -6.81 -7.16 -18.92
CA THR A 122 -6.20 -8.11 -19.83
C THR A 122 -6.69 -9.53 -19.52
N GLY A 123 -6.41 -10.46 -20.43
CA GLY A 123 -6.81 -11.86 -20.29
C GLY A 123 -8.31 -12.12 -20.48
N THR A 124 -8.69 -13.38 -20.27
CA THR A 124 -10.08 -13.85 -20.33
C THR A 124 -10.34 -14.79 -19.15
N GLY A 125 -11.47 -14.66 -18.46
CA GLY A 125 -11.81 -15.49 -17.30
C GLY A 125 -12.27 -14.69 -16.07
N SER A 126 -12.44 -15.39 -14.94
CA SER A 126 -13.11 -14.86 -13.73
C SER A 126 -12.37 -13.72 -13.03
N PHE A 127 -11.05 -13.58 -13.22
CA PHE A 127 -10.23 -12.53 -12.62
C PHE A 127 -9.73 -11.47 -13.62
N ALA A 128 -10.21 -11.52 -14.87
CA ALA A 128 -9.84 -10.53 -15.88
C ALA A 128 -10.30 -9.12 -15.45
N GLY A 129 -9.37 -8.16 -15.39
CA GLY A 129 -9.61 -6.80 -14.89
C GLY A 129 -9.56 -6.65 -13.37
N TYR A 130 -9.25 -7.70 -12.61
CA TYR A 130 -8.98 -7.54 -11.18
C TYR A 130 -7.67 -6.78 -10.97
N ASN A 131 -7.72 -5.69 -10.22
CA ASN A 131 -6.56 -4.88 -9.86
C ASN A 131 -6.52 -4.73 -8.34
N LEU A 132 -5.38 -5.04 -7.73
CA LEU A 132 -5.17 -4.75 -6.32
C LEU A 132 -4.59 -3.34 -6.18
N VAL A 133 -5.43 -2.41 -5.75
CA VAL A 133 -5.06 -1.00 -5.53
C VAL A 133 -5.15 -0.63 -4.07
N GLY A 134 -4.27 0.27 -3.65
CA GLY A 134 -4.26 0.83 -2.30
C GLY A 134 -4.15 2.34 -2.32
N ASN A 135 -4.53 2.97 -1.21
CA ASN A 135 -4.37 4.40 -1.01
C ASN A 135 -2.88 4.78 -1.08
N PRO A 136 -2.43 5.56 -2.07
CA PRO A 136 -1.02 5.89 -2.23
C PRO A 136 -0.61 7.05 -1.32
N TYR A 137 -1.50 7.62 -0.50
CA TYR A 137 -1.20 8.80 0.30
C TYR A 137 -0.86 8.44 1.74
N PRO A 138 0.01 9.23 2.41
CA PRO A 138 0.32 9.08 3.84
C PRO A 138 -0.80 9.60 4.76
N SER A 139 -2.06 9.50 4.31
CA SER A 139 -3.25 9.94 5.02
C SER A 139 -4.30 8.85 4.97
N ALA A 140 -5.04 8.66 6.05
CA ALA A 140 -6.20 7.78 6.00
C ALA A 140 -7.25 8.37 5.04
N ILE A 141 -7.99 7.49 4.36
CA ILE A 141 -9.23 7.90 3.70
C ILE A 141 -10.23 8.15 4.82
N ASP A 142 -10.71 9.38 4.94
CA ASP A 142 -11.92 9.65 5.70
C ASP A 142 -13.10 9.17 4.85
N TRP A 143 -13.78 8.15 5.36
CA TRP A 143 -14.92 7.53 4.69
C TRP A 143 -16.24 8.21 5.02
N GLY A 144 -16.21 9.26 5.84
CA GLY A 144 -17.38 9.86 6.43
C GLY A 144 -18.02 8.91 7.44
N SER A 145 -17.97 9.26 8.72
CA SER A 145 -18.86 8.62 9.70
C SER A 145 -20.32 9.09 9.44
N GLU A 146 -21.32 8.45 10.06
CA GLU A 146 -22.75 8.85 9.94
C GLU A 146 -23.04 10.34 10.23
N ASN A 147 -22.06 11.10 10.74
CA ASN A 147 -22.14 12.52 11.05
C ASN A 147 -21.20 13.42 10.22
N ASP A 148 -20.59 12.91 9.13
CA ASP A 148 -19.76 13.71 8.24
C ASP A 148 -20.58 14.28 7.06
N THR A 149 -20.55 15.59 6.90
CA THR A 149 -21.23 16.36 5.84
C THR A 149 -20.61 16.20 4.45
N THR A 150 -19.53 15.42 4.31
CA THR A 150 -18.80 15.27 3.04
C THR A 150 -19.53 14.33 2.06
N LEU A 151 -20.42 14.93 1.26
CA LEU A 151 -21.12 14.34 0.12
C LEU A 151 -20.13 13.82 -0.94
N GLY A 152 -19.63 12.60 -0.84
CA GLY A 152 -18.76 12.06 -1.89
C GLY A 152 -18.55 10.56 -1.89
N LEU A 153 -18.28 9.96 -0.73
CA LEU A 153 -18.00 8.52 -0.60
C LEU A 153 -19.12 7.84 0.18
N THR A 154 -20.30 7.67 -0.43
CA THR A 154 -21.33 6.83 0.18
C THR A 154 -20.91 5.37 0.05
N LYS A 155 -21.07 4.59 1.13
CA LYS A 155 -20.76 3.14 1.24
C LYS A 155 -21.39 2.26 0.13
N MET A 156 -22.27 2.82 -0.70
CA MET A 156 -22.97 2.14 -1.78
C MET A 156 -22.13 1.96 -3.06
N ASN A 157 -21.03 2.71 -3.23
CA ASN A 157 -20.19 2.64 -4.44
C ASN A 157 -19.03 1.62 -4.34
N LEU A 158 -18.97 0.89 -3.22
CA LEU A 158 -17.95 -0.13 -2.99
C LEU A 158 -18.64 -1.40 -2.53
N GLU A 159 -18.47 -2.46 -3.31
CA GLU A 159 -18.84 -3.80 -2.91
C GLU A 159 -18.02 -4.21 -1.66
N PRO A 160 -18.58 -4.99 -0.72
CA PRO A 160 -17.92 -5.37 0.53
C PRO A 160 -16.69 -6.29 0.37
N THR A 161 -16.10 -6.37 -0.81
CA THR A 161 -14.92 -7.18 -1.08
C THR A 161 -13.63 -6.45 -0.66
N ILE A 162 -13.50 -6.18 0.64
CA ILE A 162 -12.19 -6.20 1.30
C ILE A 162 -12.13 -7.57 1.99
N TRP A 163 -11.48 -8.54 1.34
CA TRP A 163 -11.15 -9.83 1.93
C TRP A 163 -9.92 -9.71 2.81
#